data_AF-A0A5D4TJS7-F1
#
_entry.id   AF-A0A5D4TJS7-F1
#
_cell.length_a   1.000
_cell.length_b   1.000
_cell.length_c   1.000
_cell.angle_alpha   90.00
_cell.angle_beta   90.00
_cell.angle_gamma   90.00
#
_symmetry.space_group_name_H-M   'P 1'
#
loop_
_entity.id
_entity.type
_entity.pdbx_description
1 polymer ?
#
loop_
_entity_poly.entity_id
_entity_poly.type
_entity_poly.pdbx_seq_one_letter_code
_entity_poly.pdbx_strand_id
1 'polypeptide(L)'
;MHTLLNLVKKENQRIMTEREMEEIFKLYGHSQMYKTLKNKLLLSSLLDNESGELLESFFSSYDFRQGTTMSYEEFAFHIRVFKLLEEQEVLPEVNC
;
A
#
# COMPACT_ATOMS: atom_id res chain seq x y z
N MET A 1 23.97 -2.89 -11.44
CA MET A 1 23.64 -1.58 -10.83
C MET A 1 22.20 -1.47 -10.36
N HIS A 2 21.22 -2.19 -10.94
CA HIS A 2 19.80 -2.13 -10.54
C HIS A 2 19.48 -2.64 -9.13
N THR A 3 20.10 -3.73 -8.67
CA THR A 3 19.91 -4.26 -7.31
C THR A 3 20.35 -3.27 -6.22
N LEU A 4 21.41 -2.50 -6.48
CA LEU A 4 21.89 -1.46 -5.57
C LEU A 4 20.93 -0.28 -5.50
N LEU A 5 20.27 0.08 -6.61
CA LEU A 5 19.29 1.17 -6.66
C LEU A 5 18.03 0.85 -5.84
N ASN A 6 17.54 -0.40 -5.92
CA ASN A 6 16.42 -0.86 -5.10
C ASN A 6 16.80 -0.99 -3.61
N LEU A 7 18.03 -1.43 -3.30
CA LEU A 7 18.56 -1.45 -1.92
C LEU A 7 18.68 -0.03 -1.33
N VAL A 8 19.23 0.92 -2.10
CA VAL A 8 19.36 2.33 -1.69
C VAL A 8 18.00 3.03 -1.56
N LYS A 9 17.02 2.69 -2.40
CA LYS A 9 15.63 3.12 -2.22
C LYS A 9 15.09 2.59 -0.90
N LYS A 10 15.20 1.28 -0.64
CA LYS A 10 14.70 0.65 0.60
C LYS A 10 15.39 1.18 1.88
N GLU A 11 16.68 1.50 1.82
CA GLU A 11 17.45 2.06 2.96
C GLU A 11 17.08 3.52 3.29
N ASN A 12 16.59 4.30 2.33
CA ASN A 12 16.20 5.71 2.54
C ASN A 12 14.69 5.92 2.60
N GLN A 13 13.90 4.85 2.54
CA GLN A 13 12.46 4.93 2.48
C GLN A 13 11.90 5.16 3.88
N ARG A 14 11.28 6.32 4.08
CA ARG A 14 10.63 6.66 5.34
C ARG A 14 9.42 5.75 5.55
N ILE A 15 9.46 4.97 6.62
CA ILE A 15 8.34 4.13 7.07
C ILE A 15 7.13 5.02 7.37
N MET A 16 5.95 4.61 6.87
CA MET A 16 4.73 5.36 7.12
C MET A 16 4.33 5.29 8.60
N THR A 17 3.94 6.42 9.17
CA THR A 17 3.30 6.43 10.48
C THR A 17 1.83 6.04 10.39
N GLU A 18 1.21 5.64 11.51
CA GLU A 18 -0.24 5.36 11.55
C GLU A 18 -1.09 6.54 11.06
N ARG A 19 -0.65 7.77 11.37
CA ARG A 19 -1.30 9.00 10.95
C ARG A 19 -1.21 9.19 9.44
N GLU A 20 -0.03 8.96 8.87
CA GLU A 20 0.15 9.05 7.42
C GLU A 20 -0.66 7.98 6.69
N MET A 21 -0.73 6.77 7.23
CA MET A 21 -1.60 5.73 6.71
C MET A 21 -3.07 6.19 6.69
N GLU A 22 -3.57 6.76 7.79
CA GLU A 22 -4.94 7.31 7.85
C GLU A 22 -5.16 8.43 6.83
N GLU A 23 -4.19 9.33 6.67
CA GLU A 23 -4.23 10.43 5.72
C GLU A 23 -4.25 9.94 4.27
N ILE A 24 -3.47 8.91 3.92
CA ILE A 24 -3.45 8.30 2.57
C ILE A 24 -4.79 7.63 2.25
N PHE A 25 -5.32 6.79 3.16
CA PHE A 25 -6.64 6.20 2.96
C PHE A 25 -7.72 7.27 2.77
N LYS A 26 -7.62 8.39 3.48
CA LYS A 26 -8.55 9.52 3.32
C LYS A 26 -8.40 10.20 1.96
N LEU A 27 -7.17 10.46 1.52
CA LEU A 27 -6.86 11.12 0.25
C LEU A 27 -7.46 10.37 -0.95
N TYR A 28 -7.40 9.03 -0.93
CA TYR A 28 -7.93 8.16 -1.99
C TYR A 28 -9.43 7.82 -1.82
N GLY A 29 -10.14 8.49 -0.90
CA GLY A 29 -11.59 8.27 -0.70
C GLY A 29 -11.95 6.98 0.06
N HIS A 30 -10.98 6.32 0.68
CA HIS A 30 -11.14 5.06 1.40
C HIS A 30 -11.25 5.22 2.92
N SER A 31 -11.67 6.39 3.40
CA SER A 31 -11.83 6.68 4.85
C SER A 31 -12.69 5.64 5.59
N GLN A 32 -13.75 5.14 4.96
CA GLN A 32 -14.62 4.14 5.58
C GLN A 32 -13.96 2.76 5.65
N MET A 33 -13.18 2.38 4.63
CA MET A 33 -12.39 1.16 4.63
C MET A 33 -11.34 1.22 5.75
N TYR A 34 -10.64 2.36 5.90
CA TYR A 34 -9.69 2.55 6.99
C TYR A 34 -10.34 2.32 8.36
N LYS A 35 -11.51 2.91 8.64
CA LYS A 35 -12.21 2.70 9.91
C LYS A 35 -12.52 1.23 10.20
N THR A 36 -12.90 0.47 9.18
CA THR A 36 -13.20 -0.96 9.30
C THR A 36 -11.92 -1.79 9.52
N LEU A 37 -10.83 -1.43 8.85
CA LEU A 37 -9.60 -2.23 8.83
C LEU A 37 -8.57 -1.82 9.91
N LYS A 38 -8.66 -0.60 10.47
CA LYS A 38 -7.63 0.03 11.33
C LYS A 38 -7.08 -0.93 12.37
N ASN A 39 -7.94 -1.53 13.19
CA ASN A 39 -7.48 -2.39 14.28
C ASN A 39 -6.68 -3.60 13.79
N LYS A 40 -7.10 -4.23 12.68
CA LYS A 40 -6.37 -5.36 12.11
C LYS A 40 -5.08 -4.92 11.46
N LEU A 41 -5.07 -3.78 10.76
CA LEU A 41 -3.88 -3.20 10.16
C LEU A 41 -2.80 -2.92 11.22
N LEU A 42 -3.16 -2.24 12.31
CA LEU A 42 -2.23 -1.89 13.40
C LEU A 42 -1.71 -3.10 14.19
N LEU A 43 -2.44 -4.21 14.20
CA LEU A 43 -2.02 -5.45 14.87
C LEU A 43 -1.24 -6.39 13.93
N SER A 44 -1.22 -6.08 12.63
CA SER A 44 -0.60 -6.91 11.61
C SER A 44 0.71 -6.31 11.14
N SER A 45 1.69 -7.16 10.83
CA SER A 45 2.94 -6.72 10.22
C SER A 45 2.85 -6.45 8.70
N LEU A 46 1.63 -6.26 8.16
CA LEU A 46 1.41 -6.13 6.72
C LEU A 46 2.11 -4.91 6.11
N LEU A 47 2.09 -3.79 6.86
CA LEU A 47 2.54 -2.46 6.41
C LEU A 47 3.62 -1.83 7.30
N ASP A 48 4.07 -2.51 8.37
CA ASP A 48 4.97 -1.97 9.41
C ASP A 48 6.30 -1.42 8.88
N ASN A 49 6.79 -1.95 7.75
CA ASN A 49 8.07 -1.55 7.15
C ASN A 49 7.90 -0.96 5.75
N GLU A 50 6.68 -0.54 5.41
CA GLU A 50 6.36 -0.02 4.08
C GLU A 50 6.26 1.51 4.12
N SER A 51 6.56 2.16 2.99
CA SER A 51 6.33 3.60 2.81
C SER A 51 4.89 3.92 2.50
N GLY A 52 4.54 5.19 2.72
CA GLY A 52 3.31 5.76 2.18
C GLY A 52 3.22 5.60 0.66
N GLU A 53 4.33 5.76 -0.05
CA GLU A 53 4.42 5.60 -1.51
C GLU A 53 3.89 4.23 -1.98
N LEU A 54 4.20 3.14 -1.28
CA LEU A 54 3.67 1.82 -1.63
C LEU A 54 2.13 1.80 -1.58
N LEU A 55 1.56 2.39 -0.53
CA LEU A 55 0.13 2.42 -0.32
C LEU A 55 -0.57 3.35 -1.32
N GLU A 56 0.05 4.49 -1.65
CA GLU A 56 -0.40 5.42 -2.69
C GLU A 56 -0.39 4.77 -4.07
N SER A 57 0.70 4.08 -4.44
CA SER A 57 0.80 3.32 -5.69
C SER A 57 -0.22 2.20 -5.77
N PHE A 58 -0.45 1.49 -4.65
CA PHE A 58 -1.48 0.45 -4.57
C PHE A 58 -2.87 1.02 -4.84
N PHE A 59 -3.26 2.11 -4.17
CA PHE A 59 -4.57 2.72 -4.38
C PHE A 59 -4.72 3.36 -5.77
N SER A 60 -3.63 3.86 -6.35
CA SER A 60 -3.64 4.39 -7.72
C SER A 60 -3.79 3.30 -8.78
N SER A 61 -3.29 2.09 -8.50
CA SER A 61 -3.30 0.96 -9.44
C SER A 61 -4.53 0.06 -9.31
N TYR A 62 -5.27 0.17 -8.21
CA TYR A 62 -6.36 -0.74 -7.88
C TYR A 62 -7.72 -0.03 -8.00
N ASP A 63 -8.57 -0.51 -8.92
CA ASP A 63 -9.93 0.00 -9.05
C ASP A 63 -10.84 -0.62 -7.98
N PHE A 64 -10.91 0.03 -6.82
CA PHE A 64 -11.95 -0.26 -5.84
C PHE A 64 -13.27 0.28 -6.39
N ARG A 65 -14.19 -0.61 -6.76
CA ARG A 65 -15.57 -0.17 -7.07
C ARG A 65 -16.07 0.66 -5.88
N GLN A 66 -16.51 1.88 -6.14
CA GLN A 66 -16.93 2.79 -5.08
C GLN A 66 -18.00 2.14 -4.20
N GLY A 67 -17.83 2.23 -2.88
CA GLY A 67 -18.76 1.65 -1.90
C GLY A 67 -18.54 0.16 -1.58
N THR A 68 -17.52 -0.49 -2.14
CA THR A 68 -17.20 -1.88 -1.78
C THR A 68 -16.62 -1.94 -0.37
N THR A 69 -17.29 -2.64 0.53
CA THR A 69 -16.71 -3.04 1.82
C THR A 69 -15.79 -4.23 1.58
N MET A 70 -14.48 -4.01 1.72
CA MET A 70 -13.46 -5.06 1.63
C MET A 70 -13.12 -5.56 3.04
N SER A 71 -13.04 -6.87 3.22
CA SER A 71 -12.52 -7.48 4.44
C SER A 71 -11.02 -7.26 4.57
N TYR A 72 -10.48 -7.41 5.78
CA TYR A 72 -9.03 -7.31 5.99
C TYR A 72 -8.28 -8.39 5.21
N GLU A 73 -8.83 -9.59 5.16
CA GLU A 73 -8.22 -10.73 4.49
C GLU A 73 -8.09 -10.50 2.97
N GLU A 74 -9.12 -9.93 2.34
CA GLU A 74 -9.08 -9.51 0.93
C GLU A 74 -8.05 -8.38 0.72
N PHE A 75 -8.08 -7.34 1.56
CA PHE A 75 -7.11 -6.24 1.48
C PHE A 75 -5.66 -6.74 1.58
N ALA A 76 -5.39 -7.58 2.57
CA ALA A 76 -4.07 -8.15 2.80
C ALA A 76 -3.61 -9.04 1.64
N PHE A 77 -4.52 -9.79 1.03
CA PHE A 77 -4.22 -10.57 -0.17
C PHE A 77 -3.78 -9.66 -1.32
N HIS A 78 -4.56 -8.60 -1.62
CA HIS A 78 -4.24 -7.69 -2.72
C HIS A 78 -2.93 -6.92 -2.51
N ILE A 79 -2.67 -6.43 -1.29
CA ILE A 79 -1.39 -5.78 -0.96
C ILE A 79 -0.22 -6.74 -1.17
N ARG A 80 -0.33 -8.01 -0.74
CA ARG A 80 0.75 -9.00 -0.93
C ARG A 80 1.03 -9.28 -2.40
N VAL A 81 -0.03 -9.42 -3.20
CA VAL A 81 0.11 -9.60 -4.65
C VAL A 81 0.76 -8.36 -5.28
N PHE A 82 0.33 -7.16 -4.89
CA PHE A 82 0.90 -5.91 -5.40
C PHE A 82 2.41 -5.80 -5.09
N LYS A 83 2.81 -6.06 -3.84
CA LYS A 83 4.22 -6.09 -3.43
C LYS A 83 5.05 -7.08 -4.25
N LEU A 84 4.51 -8.27 -4.50
CA LEU A 84 5.18 -9.29 -5.31
C LEU A 84 5.38 -8.81 -6.76
N LEU A 85 4.40 -8.10 -7.33
CA LEU A 85 4.49 -7.58 -8.69
C LEU A 85 5.48 -6.41 -8.82
N GLU A 86 5.52 -5.52 -7.83
CA GLU A 86 6.52 -4.46 -7.71
C GLU A 86 7.95 -5.04 -7.59
N GLU A 87 8.13 -6.07 -6.76
CA GLU A 87 9.44 -6.74 -6.59
C GLU A 87 9.93 -7.45 -7.86
N GLN A 88 9.02 -7.86 -8.75
CA GLN A 88 9.35 -8.54 -9.99
C GLN A 88 9.47 -7.61 -11.21
N GLU A 89 9.30 -6.28 -11.04
CA GLU A 89 9.25 -5.28 -12.13
C GLU A 89 8.21 -5.63 -13.23
N VAL A 90 7.12 -6.32 -12.88
CA VAL A 90 6.11 -6.78 -13.87
C VAL A 90 5.04 -5.72 -14.13
N LEU A 91 4.97 -4.67 -13.32
CA LEU A 91 3.97 -3.60 -13.52
C LEU A 91 4.47 -2.61 -14.60
N PRO A 92 3.70 -2.39 -15.68
CA PRO A 92 4.06 -1.41 -16.68
C PRO A 92 4.05 0.00 -16.05
N GLU A 93 5.10 0.78 -16.31
CA GLU A 93 5.16 2.20 -15.92
C GLU A 93 3.91 2.91 -16.46
N VAL A 94 3.02 3.33 -15.56
CA VAL A 94 1.87 4.16 -15.91
C VAL A 94 2.39 5.59 -16.04
N ASN A 95 2.80 5.97 -17.26
CA ASN A 95 3.10 7.36 -17.57
C ASN A 95 1.78 8.15 -17.62
N CYS A 96 1.50 8.88 -16.54
CA CYS A 96 0.46 9.93 -16.49
C CYS A 96 0.89 11.16 -17.30
#